data_AF-A0A9D6NJ24-F1
#
_entry.id   AF-A0A9D6NJ24-F1
#
_cell.length_a   1.000
_cell.length_b   1.000
_cell.length_c   1.000
_cell.angle_alpha   90.00
_cell.angle_beta   90.00
_cell.angle_gamma   90.00
#
_symmetry.space_group_name_H-M   'P 1'
#
loop_
_entity.id
_entity.type
_entity.pdbx_description
1 polymer ?
#
loop_
_entity_poly.entity_id
_entity_poly.type
_entity_poly.pdbx_seq_one_letter_code
_entity_poly.pdbx_strand_id
1 'polypeptide(L)'
;MKSDADRVSERIEAEIERFRVDEAKQAIKSYLVPPRCEKRISDREDVHPCWLIAELPDDFGIVYDEGATDPWGIIRRTDNFIGSDDFWFLTLEDAFYQSGWTGPRPANYEVS
;
A
#
# COMPACT_ATOMS: atom_id res chain seq x y z
N MET A 1 5.08 24.62 -6.86
CA MET A 1 4.54 23.43 -7.56
C MET A 1 4.90 22.24 -6.70
N LYS A 2 3.93 21.54 -6.12
CA LYS A 2 4.20 20.34 -5.32
C LYS A 2 4.65 19.23 -6.26
N SER A 3 5.62 18.40 -5.84
CA SER A 3 6.03 17.23 -6.62
C SER A 3 4.97 16.13 -6.53
N ASP A 4 4.99 15.16 -7.45
CA ASP A 4 4.06 14.02 -7.36
C ASP A 4 4.29 13.18 -6.10
N ALA A 5 5.55 13.07 -5.64
CA ALA A 5 5.88 12.41 -4.38
C ALA A 5 5.25 13.13 -3.16
N ASP A 6 5.19 14.47 -3.18
CA ASP A 6 4.52 15.23 -2.12
C ASP A 6 3.01 14.97 -2.13
N ARG A 7 2.40 14.93 -3.32
CA ARG A 7 0.96 14.63 -3.48
C ARG A 7 0.61 13.23 -2.97
N VAL A 8 1.45 12.25 -3.29
CA VAL A 8 1.30 10.87 -2.79
C VAL A 8 1.49 10.82 -1.28
N SER A 9 2.48 11.53 -0.73
CA SER A 9 2.68 11.62 0.73
C SER A 9 1.45 12.17 1.45
N GLU A 10 0.86 13.25 0.95
CA GLU A 10 -0.37 13.84 1.52
C GLU A 10 -1.56 12.85 1.48
N ARG A 11 -1.66 12.06 0.41
CA ARG A 11 -2.68 11.01 0.30
C ARG A 11 -2.47 9.90 1.31
N ILE A 12 -1.24 9.43 1.48
CA ILE A 12 -0.88 8.41 2.47
C ILE A 12 -1.22 8.90 3.87
N GLU A 13 -0.83 10.12 4.23
CA GLU A 13 -1.14 10.71 5.53
C GLU A 13 -2.65 10.76 5.77
N ALA A 14 -3.43 11.23 4.79
CA ALA A 14 -4.88 11.29 4.89
C ALA A 14 -5.54 9.91 5.09
N GLU A 15 -5.01 8.87 4.46
CA GLU A 15 -5.49 7.49 4.64
C GLU A 15 -5.10 6.91 5.99
N ILE A 16 -3.87 7.14 6.45
CA ILE A 16 -3.41 6.70 7.78
C ILE A 16 -4.23 7.35 8.89
N GLU A 17 -4.63 8.61 8.72
CA GLU A 17 -5.53 9.28 9.68
C GLU A 17 -6.94 8.66 9.75
N ARG A 18 -7.34 7.87 8.74
CA ARG A 18 -8.62 7.15 8.70
C ARG A 18 -8.54 5.73 9.28
N PHE A 19 -7.35 5.24 9.64
CA PHE A 19 -7.22 3.94 10.29
C PHE A 19 -8.06 3.92 11.56
N ARG A 20 -8.78 2.83 11.77
CA ARG A 20 -9.72 2.64 12.89
C ARG A 20 -9.01 2.21 14.17
N VAL A 21 -7.82 1.63 14.05
CA VAL A 21 -7.02 1.12 15.17
C VAL A 21 -5.73 1.93 15.29
N ASP A 22 -5.53 2.58 16.44
CA ASP A 22 -4.36 3.42 16.68
C ASP A 22 -3.05 2.63 16.63
N GLU A 23 -3.04 1.38 17.09
CA GLU A 23 -1.87 0.50 17.00
C GLU A 23 -1.51 0.20 15.54
N ALA A 24 -2.50 0.01 14.67
CA ALA A 24 -2.28 -0.20 13.24
C ALA A 24 -1.68 1.06 12.60
N LYS A 25 -2.24 2.23 12.97
CA LYS A 25 -1.78 3.55 12.55
C LYS A 25 -0.33 3.81 12.95
N GLN A 26 0.07 3.46 14.17
CA GLN A 26 1.45 3.59 14.62
C GLN A 26 2.37 2.57 13.93
N ALA A 27 1.90 1.34 13.73
CA ALA A 27 2.68 0.29 13.09
C ALA A 27 3.01 0.66 11.62
N ILE A 28 2.03 1.05 10.81
CA ILE A 28 2.28 1.41 9.40
C ILE A 28 3.27 2.58 9.28
N LYS A 29 3.18 3.58 10.17
CA LYS A 29 4.10 4.73 10.20
C LYS A 29 5.57 4.32 10.34
N SER A 30 5.85 3.21 11.02
CA SER A 30 7.22 2.70 11.17
C SER A 30 7.78 2.03 9.92
N TYR A 31 6.91 1.65 8.97
CA TYR A 31 7.29 1.00 7.71
C TYR A 31 7.32 1.97 6.52
N LEU A 32 6.84 3.20 6.70
CA LEU A 32 6.79 4.18 5.63
C LEU A 32 8.18 4.54 5.14
N VAL A 33 8.31 4.62 3.81
CA VAL A 33 9.49 5.14 3.12
C VAL A 33 9.08 6.34 2.28
N PRO A 34 10.04 7.22 1.91
CA PRO A 34 9.76 8.27 0.94
C PRO A 34 9.14 7.67 -0.34
N PRO A 35 7.97 8.15 -0.80
CA PRO A 35 7.31 7.58 -1.97
C PRO A 35 8.24 7.59 -3.19
N ARG A 36 8.44 6.41 -3.78
CA ARG A 36 9.28 6.23 -4.96
C ARG A 36 8.48 5.59 -6.09
N CYS A 37 8.47 6.24 -7.25
CA CYS A 37 7.82 5.70 -8.44
C CYS A 37 8.68 4.56 -9.01
N GLU A 38 8.11 3.36 -9.03
CA GLU A 38 8.67 2.15 -9.61
C GLU A 38 7.85 1.76 -10.84
N LYS A 39 8.51 1.06 -11.78
CA LYS A 39 7.83 0.44 -12.91
C LYS A 39 7.81 -1.06 -12.67
N ARG A 40 6.62 -1.65 -12.63
CA ARG A 40 6.41 -3.08 -12.40
C ARG A 40 5.58 -3.69 -13.52
N ILE A 41 5.63 -5.00 -13.64
CA ILE A 41 4.93 -5.77 -14.68
C ILE A 41 3.62 -6.30 -14.09
N SER A 42 2.52 -6.08 -14.81
CA SER A 42 1.22 -6.67 -14.49
C SER A 42 1.07 -8.09 -15.02
N ASP A 43 -0.03 -8.76 -14.69
CA ASP A 43 -0.41 -10.07 -15.20
C ASP A 43 -0.65 -10.07 -16.73
N ARG A 44 -0.89 -8.89 -17.30
CA ARG A 44 -1.04 -8.65 -18.75
C ARG A 44 0.27 -8.34 -19.46
N GLU A 45 1.41 -8.49 -18.78
CA GLU A 45 2.76 -8.16 -19.26
C GLU A 45 2.97 -6.67 -19.58
N ASP A 46 2.05 -5.81 -19.17
CA ASP A 46 2.17 -4.36 -19.31
C ASP A 46 3.04 -3.78 -18.19
N VAL A 47 3.87 -2.79 -18.55
CA VAL A 47 4.67 -2.05 -17.57
C VAL A 47 3.84 -0.93 -16.98
N HIS A 48 3.60 -1.00 -15.68
CA HIS A 48 2.75 -0.09 -14.94
C HIS A 48 3.54 0.72 -13.90
N PRO A 49 3.43 2.07 -13.87
CA PRO A 49 4.03 2.86 -12.81
C PRO A 49 3.22 2.74 -11.51
N CYS A 50 3.89 2.52 -10.40
CA CYS A 50 3.29 2.54 -9.07
C CYS A 50 4.24 3.17 -8.06
N TRP A 51 3.71 3.70 -6.97
CA TRP A 51 4.51 4.31 -5.91
C TRP A 51 4.74 3.30 -4.80
N LEU A 52 5.98 2.89 -4.52
CA LEU A 52 6.27 2.18 -3.28
C LEU A 52 6.20 3.17 -2.13
N ILE A 53 5.40 2.84 -1.11
CA ILE A 53 5.12 3.73 0.04
C ILE A 53 5.53 3.12 1.38
N ALA A 54 5.61 1.79 1.49
CA ALA A 54 6.00 1.11 2.71
C ALA A 54 6.86 -0.12 2.41
N GLU A 55 7.86 -0.34 3.25
CA GLU A 55 8.74 -1.49 3.23
C GLU A 55 8.46 -2.37 4.44
N LEU A 56 7.90 -3.55 4.18
CA LEU A 56 7.48 -4.50 5.21
C LEU A 56 8.53 -5.61 5.40
N PRO A 57 8.43 -6.39 6.49
CA PRO A 57 9.22 -7.61 6.68
C PRO A 57 9.03 -8.61 5.52
N ASP A 58 9.93 -9.59 5.44
CA ASP A 58 9.88 -10.70 4.46
C ASP A 58 9.80 -10.25 2.99
N ASP A 59 10.46 -9.14 2.68
CA ASP A 59 10.51 -8.50 1.36
C ASP A 59 9.14 -8.04 0.83
N PHE A 60 8.11 -7.93 1.65
CA PHE A 60 6.85 -7.33 1.23
C PHE A 60 6.95 -5.80 1.15
N GLY A 61 6.04 -5.21 0.37
CA GLY A 61 5.86 -3.77 0.32
C GLY A 61 4.42 -3.42 0.01
N ILE A 62 4.05 -2.18 0.32
CA ILE A 62 2.77 -1.61 -0.10
C ILE A 62 3.06 -0.58 -1.19
N VAL A 63 2.28 -0.66 -2.26
CA VAL A 63 2.31 0.27 -3.37
C VAL A 63 1.00 1.04 -3.50
N TYR A 64 1.08 2.20 -4.13
CA TYR A 64 -0.06 3.02 -4.51
C TYR A 64 -0.08 3.26 -6.01
N ASP A 65 -1.25 3.07 -6.63
CA ASP A 65 -1.51 3.45 -8.01
C ASP A 65 -2.69 4.42 -8.08
N GLU A 66 -2.45 5.61 -8.62
CA GLU A 66 -3.46 6.66 -8.77
C GLU A 66 -4.52 6.32 -9.84
N GLY A 67 -4.21 5.39 -10.76
CA GLY A 67 -5.09 5.00 -11.86
C GLY A 67 -6.00 3.80 -11.57
N ALA A 68 -5.75 3.05 -10.49
CA ALA A 68 -6.49 1.84 -10.16
C ALA A 68 -7.81 2.14 -9.41
N THR A 69 -8.79 1.24 -9.56
CA THR A 69 -10.05 1.30 -8.80
C THR A 69 -9.80 0.99 -7.34
N ASP A 70 -8.98 -0.03 -7.08
CA ASP A 70 -8.47 -0.41 -5.77
C ASP A 70 -6.99 0.01 -5.73
N PRO A 71 -6.66 1.18 -5.18
CA PRO A 71 -5.38 1.83 -5.47
C PRO A 71 -4.22 1.34 -4.60
N TRP A 72 -4.46 0.49 -3.60
CA TRP A 72 -3.43 0.05 -2.64
C TRP A 72 -3.05 -1.40 -2.90
N GLY A 73 -1.83 -1.63 -3.39
CA GLY A 73 -1.35 -2.97 -3.74
C GLY A 73 -0.38 -3.54 -2.71
N ILE A 74 -0.38 -4.85 -2.51
CA ILE A 74 0.68 -5.58 -1.80
C ILE A 74 1.55 -6.27 -2.81
N ILE A 75 2.87 -6.10 -2.67
CA ILE A 75 3.85 -6.65 -3.60
C ILE A 75 4.97 -7.36 -2.87
N ARG A 76 5.67 -8.23 -3.61
CA ARG A 76 7.00 -8.67 -3.23
C ARG A 76 8.06 -7.74 -3.85
N ARG A 77 8.92 -7.16 -3.03
CA ARG A 77 9.94 -6.19 -3.45
C ARG A 77 11.06 -6.81 -4.28
N THR A 78 11.33 -8.10 -4.10
CA THR A 78 12.32 -8.86 -4.88
C THR A 78 11.86 -9.17 -6.30
N ASP A 79 10.56 -9.09 -6.56
CA ASP A 79 9.96 -9.49 -7.82
C ASP A 79 9.58 -8.24 -8.61
N ASN A 80 9.65 -8.32 -9.93
CA ASN A 80 9.22 -7.22 -10.79
C ASN A 80 7.70 -7.22 -11.05
N PHE A 81 6.97 -8.14 -10.42
CA PHE A 81 5.54 -8.29 -10.57
C PHE A 81 4.80 -7.33 -9.62
N ILE A 82 3.69 -6.75 -10.08
CA ILE A 82 2.86 -5.82 -9.30
C ILE A 82 1.72 -6.52 -8.53
N GLY A 83 1.57 -7.83 -8.68
CA GLY A 83 0.45 -8.57 -8.12
C GLY A 83 -0.71 -8.71 -9.11
N SER A 84 -1.58 -9.69 -8.86
CA SER A 84 -2.89 -9.82 -9.48
C SER A 84 -3.93 -8.97 -8.74
N ASP A 85 -5.12 -8.80 -9.32
CA ASP A 85 -6.20 -7.95 -8.78
C ASP A 85 -6.56 -8.27 -7.31
N ASP A 86 -6.37 -9.51 -6.85
CA ASP A 86 -6.61 -9.96 -5.47
C ASP A 86 -5.61 -9.42 -4.43
N PHE A 87 -4.54 -8.77 -4.88
CA PHE A 87 -3.57 -8.08 -4.02
C PHE A 87 -3.77 -6.57 -3.97
N TRP A 88 -4.89 -6.07 -4.51
CA TRP A 88 -5.23 -4.66 -4.52
C TRP A 88 -6.47 -4.38 -3.66
N PHE A 89 -6.42 -3.26 -2.95
CA PHE A 89 -7.39 -2.91 -1.92
C PHE A 89 -7.87 -1.47 -2.05
N LEU A 90 -9.13 -1.26 -1.66
CA LEU A 90 -9.75 0.05 -1.67
C LEU A 90 -9.11 1.02 -0.66
N THR A 91 -8.61 0.50 0.48
CA THR A 91 -8.03 1.29 1.56
C THR A 91 -6.62 0.84 1.91
N LEU A 92 -5.80 1.78 2.37
CA LEU A 92 -4.46 1.48 2.89
C LEU A 92 -4.52 0.62 4.16
N GLU A 93 -5.59 0.76 4.96
CA GLU A 93 -5.81 -0.05 6.15
C GLU A 93 -5.97 -1.54 5.78
N ASP A 94 -6.77 -1.85 4.76
CA ASP A 94 -6.97 -3.22 4.31
C ASP A 94 -5.71 -3.82 3.72
N ALA A 95 -4.99 -3.08 2.87
CA ALA A 95 -3.69 -3.52 2.37
C ALA A 95 -2.70 -3.82 3.51
N PHE A 96 -2.66 -2.98 4.54
CA PHE A 96 -1.79 -3.22 5.69
C PHE A 96 -2.20 -4.47 6.48
N TYR A 97 -3.49 -4.70 6.70
CA TYR A 97 -3.97 -5.91 7.37
C TYR A 97 -3.71 -7.19 6.57
N GLN A 98 -3.85 -7.12 5.25
CA GLN A 98 -3.62 -8.24 4.34
C GLN A 98 -2.13 -8.52 4.10
N SER A 99 -1.26 -7.57 4.41
CA SER A 99 0.19 -7.76 4.33
C SER A 99 0.76 -8.76 5.35
N GLY A 100 -0.09 -9.30 6.23
CA GLY A 100 0.30 -10.24 7.27
C GLY A 100 0.49 -9.60 8.65
N TRP A 101 0.12 -8.33 8.84
CA TRP A 101 0.17 -7.69 10.15
C TRP A 101 -0.79 -8.39 11.14
N THR A 102 -0.25 -8.79 12.30
CA THR A 102 -0.93 -9.61 13.32
C THR A 102 -1.40 -8.82 14.54
N GLY A 103 -1.39 -7.49 14.48
CA GLY A 103 -1.87 -6.65 15.58
C GLY A 103 -3.39 -6.58 15.70
N PRO A 104 -3.92 -5.74 16.60
CA PRO A 104 -5.36 -5.60 16.80
C PRO A 104 -6.11 -5.19 15.53
N ARG A 105 -7.30 -5.77 15.35
CA ARG A 105 -8.20 -5.47 14.23
C ARG A 105 -9.49 -4.83 14.76
N PRO A 106 -10.22 -4.05 13.95
CA PRO A 106 -11.56 -3.60 14.28
C PRO A 106 -12.46 -4.79 14.66
N ALA A 107 -13.36 -4.61 15.64
CA ALA A 107 -14.21 -5.69 16.15
C ALA A 107 -15.13 -6.33 15.09
N ASN A 108 -15.38 -5.63 13.98
CA ASN A 108 -16.16 -6.06 12.83
C ASN A 108 -15.33 -6.05 11.53
N TYR A 109 -14.04 -6.37 11.62
CA TYR A 109 -13.18 -6.39 10.45
C TYR A 109 -13.60 -7.49 9.47
N GLU A 110 -14.25 -7.08 8.39
CA GLU A 110 -14.49 -7.88 7.20
C GLU A 110 -13.67 -7.29 6.06
N VAL A 111 -13.03 -8.17 5.28
CA VAL A 111 -12.27 -7.80 4.10
C VAL A 111 -13.29 -7.53 3.00
N SER A 112 -13.28 -6.31 2.46
CA SER A 112 -14.14 -5.93 1.34
C SER A 112 -13.56 -6.41 0.02
#